data_AF-A0A6G7MA55-F1
#
_entry.id   AF-A0A6G7MA55-F1
#
_cell.length_a   1.000
_cell.length_b   1.000
_cell.length_c   1.000
_cell.angle_alpha   90.00
_cell.angle_beta   90.00
_cell.angle_gamma   90.00
#
_symmetry.space_group_name_H-M   'P 1'
#
loop_
_entity.id
_entity.type
_entity.pdbx_description
1 polymer ?
#
loop_
_entity_poly.entity_id
_entity_poly.type
_entity_poly.pdbx_seq_one_letter_code
_entity_poly.pdbx_strand_id
1 'polypeptide(L)'
;MEADFQVCRNCKRNVASLHFMLHEAHCLRFIVLCPECEEPIPESKMKEHMEVVHQQKQCSAPNTVTRIRDGSIIVIPSTLAFMDSGNRRSTEKCQRLAHQKKLQ
;
A
#
# COMPACT_ATOMS: atom_id res chain seq x y z
N MET A 1 -37.90 -4.01 -15.76
CA MET A 1 -37.39 -5.29 -15.22
C MET A 1 -36.43 -4.90 -14.12
N GLU A 2 -36.84 -5.04 -12.86
CA GLU A 2 -35.99 -4.70 -11.72
C GLU A 2 -34.79 -5.67 -11.71
N ALA A 3 -33.57 -5.13 -11.72
CA ALA A 3 -32.38 -5.93 -11.60
C ALA A 3 -32.16 -6.24 -10.11
N ASP A 4 -32.29 -7.51 -9.74
CA ASP A 4 -31.97 -7.98 -8.39
C ASP A 4 -30.44 -8.10 -8.24
N PHE A 5 -29.90 -7.72 -7.08
CA PHE A 5 -28.47 -7.73 -6.80
C PHE A 5 -28.17 -8.46 -5.49
N GLN A 6 -27.06 -9.18 -5.46
CA GLN A 6 -26.52 -9.87 -4.30
C GLN A 6 -25.09 -9.41 -4.00
N VAL A 7 -24.74 -9.38 -2.71
CA VAL A 7 -23.39 -9.02 -2.26
C VAL A 7 -22.51 -10.27 -2.23
N CYS A 8 -21.41 -10.26 -2.98
CA CYS A 8 -20.43 -11.34 -2.93
C CYS A 8 -19.69 -11.32 -1.58
N ARG A 9 -19.63 -12.46 -0.90
CA ARG A 9 -18.96 -12.57 0.40
C ARG A 9 -17.44 -12.46 0.32
N ASN A 10 -16.84 -12.81 -0.82
CA ASN A 10 -15.39 -12.73 -1.02
C ASN A 10 -14.93 -11.28 -1.31
N CYS A 11 -15.38 -10.71 -2.43
CA CYS A 11 -14.94 -9.37 -2.86
C CYS A 11 -15.80 -8.19 -2.38
N LYS A 12 -16.89 -8.44 -1.63
CA LYS A 12 -17.82 -7.44 -1.07
C LYS A 12 -18.52 -6.53 -2.10
N ARG A 13 -18.54 -6.90 -3.38
CA ARG A 13 -19.23 -6.16 -4.45
C ARG A 13 -20.68 -6.59 -4.63
N ASN A 14 -21.52 -5.65 -5.06
CA ASN A 14 -22.86 -5.94 -5.57
C ASN A 14 -22.76 -6.55 -6.97
N VAL A 15 -23.44 -7.67 -7.17
CA VAL A 15 -23.43 -8.43 -8.42
C VAL A 15 -24.86 -8.77 -8.77
N ALA A 16 -25.24 -8.61 -10.04
CA ALA A 16 -26.58 -8.97 -10.49
C ALA A 16 -26.87 -10.45 -10.19
N SER A 17 -28.02 -10.74 -9.59
CA SER A 17 -28.40 -12.08 -9.16
C SER A 17 -28.36 -13.11 -10.29
N LEU A 18 -28.68 -12.70 -11.52
CA LEU A 18 -28.58 -13.53 -12.72
C LEU A 18 -27.17 -14.08 -12.96
N HIS A 19 -26.13 -13.31 -12.61
CA HIS A 19 -24.73 -13.68 -12.85
C HIS A 19 -23.98 -14.06 -11.56
N PHE A 20 -24.68 -14.15 -10.42
CA PHE A 20 -24.04 -14.31 -9.12
C PHE A 20 -23.26 -15.61 -8.99
N MET A 21 -23.81 -16.75 -9.43
CA MET A 21 -23.10 -18.04 -9.34
C MET A 21 -21.79 -18.07 -10.14
N LEU A 22 -21.81 -17.52 -11.36
CA LEU A 22 -20.60 -17.43 -12.20
C LEU A 22 -19.56 -16.50 -11.54
N HIS A 23 -20.01 -15.35 -11.05
CA HIS A 23 -19.15 -14.43 -10.32
C HIS A 23 -18.56 -15.10 -9.07
N GLU A 24 -19.36 -15.79 -8.26
CA GLU A 24 -18.91 -16.41 -7.02
C GLU A 24 -17.82 -17.46 -7.28
N ALA A 25 -18.02 -18.35 -8.26
CA ALA A 25 -17.02 -19.34 -8.65
C ALA A 25 -15.71 -18.69 -9.14
N HIS A 26 -15.80 -17.66 -9.98
CA HIS A 26 -14.63 -16.92 -10.45
C HIS A 26 -13.93 -16.17 -9.31
N CYS A 27 -14.73 -15.47 -8.50
CA CYS A 27 -14.24 -14.64 -7.41
C CYS A 27 -13.50 -15.48 -6.38
N LEU A 28 -14.06 -16.62 -5.94
CA LEU A 28 -13.43 -17.51 -4.96
C LEU A 28 -12.12 -18.11 -5.47
N ARG A 29 -12.02 -18.37 -6.78
CA ARG A 29 -10.83 -19.02 -7.35
C ARG A 29 -9.70 -18.05 -7.64
N PHE A 30 -10.00 -16.83 -8.06
CA PHE A 30 -8.99 -15.95 -8.66
C PHE A 30 -8.86 -14.59 -8.00
N ILE A 31 -9.79 -14.19 -7.13
CA ILE A 31 -9.78 -12.87 -6.50
C ILE A 31 -9.44 -13.02 -5.01
N VAL A 32 -8.41 -12.29 -4.58
CA VAL A 32 -7.98 -12.18 -3.19
C VAL A 32 -8.08 -10.73 -2.73
N LEU A 33 -8.28 -10.50 -1.43
CA LEU A 33 -8.25 -9.14 -0.87
C LEU A 33 -6.81 -8.75 -0.57
N CYS A 34 -6.44 -7.53 -0.94
CA CYS A 34 -5.16 -6.95 -0.56
C CYS A 34 -5.07 -6.81 0.97
N PRO A 35 -3.98 -7.22 1.63
CA PRO A 35 -3.84 -7.11 3.09
C PRO A 35 -3.66 -5.67 3.58
N GLU A 36 -3.24 -4.75 2.73
CA GLU A 36 -2.95 -3.35 3.09
C GLU A 36 -4.16 -2.42 2.89
N CYS A 37 -4.93 -2.62 1.81
CA CYS A 37 -6.08 -1.76 1.48
C CYS A 37 -7.42 -2.50 1.32
N GLU A 38 -7.43 -3.81 1.52
CA GLU A 38 -8.63 -4.66 1.41
C GLU A 38 -9.30 -4.63 0.02
N GLU A 39 -8.60 -4.14 -1.00
CA GLU A 39 -9.11 -4.11 -2.36
C GLU A 39 -9.15 -5.53 -2.96
N PRO A 40 -10.23 -5.93 -3.65
CA PRO A 40 -10.31 -7.21 -4.35
C PRO A 40 -9.48 -7.23 -5.65
N ILE A 41 -8.34 -7.91 -5.62
CA ILE A 41 -7.36 -7.98 -6.70
C ILE A 41 -7.27 -9.42 -7.25
N PRO A 42 -7.13 -9.63 -8.57
CA PRO A 42 -6.77 -10.94 -9.11
C PRO A 42 -5.44 -11.41 -8.55
N GLU A 43 -5.35 -12.66 -8.09
CA GLU A 43 -4.13 -13.20 -7.45
C GLU A 43 -2.89 -13.03 -8.33
N SER A 44 -3.02 -13.27 -9.65
CA SER A 44 -1.96 -13.08 -10.64
C SER A 44 -1.44 -11.64 -10.75
N LYS A 45 -2.21 -10.66 -10.27
CA LYS A 45 -1.89 -9.23 -10.29
C LYS A 45 -1.53 -8.66 -8.93
N MET A 46 -1.56 -9.46 -7.86
CA MET A 46 -1.29 -8.98 -6.50
C MET A 46 0.13 -8.40 -6.37
N LYS A 47 1.14 -9.06 -6.95
CA LYS A 47 2.52 -8.57 -6.91
C LYS A 47 2.67 -7.18 -7.55
N GLU A 48 2.10 -7.00 -8.74
CA GLU A 48 2.11 -5.72 -9.46
C GLU A 48 1.37 -4.64 -8.65
N HIS A 49 0.21 -4.97 -8.07
CA HIS A 49 -0.53 -4.07 -7.21
C HIS A 49 0.29 -3.64 -5.98
N MET A 50 1.00 -4.56 -5.33
CA MET A 50 1.92 -4.23 -4.23
C MET A 50 3.02 -3.27 -4.68
N GLU A 51 3.63 -3.52 -5.83
CA GLU A 51 4.72 -2.69 -6.37
C GLU A 51 4.25 -1.28 -6.80
N VAL A 52 3.02 -1.15 -7.32
CA VAL A 52 2.53 0.14 -7.84
C VAL A 52 1.82 0.96 -6.76
N VAL A 53 1.02 0.32 -5.91
CA VAL A 53 0.14 1.00 -4.95
C VAL A 53 0.76 1.08 -3.56
N HIS A 54 1.44 0.02 -3.12
CA HIS A 54 1.92 -0.12 -1.74
C HIS A 54 3.44 -0.07 -1.60
N GLN A 55 4.17 0.04 -2.71
CA GLN A 55 5.62 0.16 -2.64
C GLN A 55 5.95 1.50 -2.00
N GLN A 56 6.37 1.42 -0.75
CA GLN A 56 7.11 2.49 -0.12
C GLN A 56 8.33 2.71 -0.99
N LYS A 57 8.35 3.83 -1.72
CA LYS A 57 9.59 4.33 -2.28
C LYS A 57 10.50 4.55 -1.09
N GLN A 58 11.39 3.59 -0.83
CA GLN A 58 12.59 3.93 -0.09
C GLN A 58 13.15 5.12 -0.84
N CYS A 59 13.15 6.28 -0.20
CA CYS A 59 13.82 7.42 -0.76
C CYS A 59 15.26 6.94 -0.96
N SER A 60 15.63 6.69 -2.21
CA SER A 60 17.02 6.74 -2.66
C SER A 60 17.44 8.21 -2.57
N ALA A 61 17.42 8.73 -1.34
CA ALA A 61 18.44 9.66 -0.95
C ALA A 61 19.62 8.76 -0.59
N PRO A 62 20.83 8.97 -1.13
CA PRO A 62 22.00 8.43 -0.45
C PRO A 62 21.89 8.89 1.01
N ASN A 63 22.22 8.01 1.95
CA ASN A 63 21.97 8.13 3.39
C ASN A 63 22.63 9.36 4.06
N THR A 64 22.34 10.58 3.62
CA THR A 64 22.76 11.82 4.25
C THR A 64 21.73 12.18 5.30
N VAL A 65 21.99 11.72 6.52
CA VAL A 65 21.34 12.27 7.70
C VAL A 65 21.83 13.73 7.84
N THR A 66 21.06 14.69 7.35
CA THR A 66 21.30 16.11 7.59
C THR A 66 20.82 16.48 8.99
N ARG A 67 21.71 16.38 9.99
CA ARG A 67 21.45 17.00 11.30
C ARG A 67 21.80 18.48 11.20
N ILE A 68 20.80 19.35 11.24
CA ILE A 68 21.01 20.79 11.41
C ILE A 68 21.32 21.05 12.88
N ARG A 69 22.59 21.28 13.19
CA ARG A 69 23.00 22.13 14.31
C ARG A 69 24.10 23.05 13.79
N ASP A 70 23.79 24.35 13.79
CA ASP A 70 24.73 25.45 13.59
C ASP A 70 25.39 25.53 12.19
N GLY A 71 24.57 25.48 11.14
CA GLY A 71 24.91 26.05 9.82
C GLY A 71 26.00 25.36 8.99
N SER A 72 26.53 24.22 9.42
CA SER A 72 27.55 23.46 8.66
C SER A 72 27.01 22.11 8.21
N ILE A 73 27.05 21.85 6.90
CA ILE A 73 26.69 20.56 6.30
C ILE A 73 27.89 19.63 6.45
N ILE A 74 27.86 18.71 7.41
CA ILE A 74 28.86 17.66 7.51
C ILE A 74 28.34 16.43 6.76
N VAL A 75 28.96 16.13 5.62
CA VAL A 75 28.73 14.87 4.90
C VAL A 75 29.59 13.81 5.60
N ILE A 76 28.96 12.91 6.36
CA ILE A 76 29.66 11.76 6.96
C ILE A 76 29.59 10.60 5.95
N PRO A 77 30.70 10.18 5.31
CA PRO A 77 30.73 8.96 4.53
C PRO A 77 30.61 7.75 5.46
N SER A 78 29.68 6.84 5.14
CA SER A 78 29.23 5.72 5.97
C SER A 78 30.27 4.61 6.21
N THR A 79 31.56 4.83 6.01
CA THR A 79 32.58 3.79 6.20
C THR A 79 33.05 3.64 7.64
N LEU A 80 32.62 4.51 8.56
CA LEU A 80 32.91 4.35 9.98
C LEU A 80 31.66 4.52 10.85
N ALA A 81 31.36 3.43 11.54
CA ALA A 81 30.77 3.39 12.88
C ALA A 81 29.24 3.51 12.99
N PHE A 82 28.57 2.84 13.92
CA PHE A 82 28.97 1.95 15.02
C PHE A 82 27.64 1.33 15.51
N MET A 83 27.72 0.16 16.16
CA MET A 83 26.60 -0.37 16.95
C MET A 83 26.32 0.61 18.10
N ASP A 84 25.11 1.13 18.23
CA ASP A 84 24.62 1.52 19.55
C ASP A 84 23.09 1.42 19.65
N SER A 85 22.70 0.94 20.82
CA SER A 85 21.36 0.53 21.20
C SER A 85 20.50 1.75 21.54
N GLY A 86 19.19 1.60 21.33
CA GLY A 86 18.23 2.31 22.17
C GLY A 86 17.63 3.59 21.58
N ASN A 87 16.32 3.46 21.31
CA ASN A 87 15.32 4.49 21.52
C ASN A 87 15.42 5.76 20.66
N ARG A 88 14.94 5.67 19.40
CA ARG A 88 14.45 6.85 18.68
C ARG A 88 12.94 6.82 18.54
N ARG A 89 12.30 7.61 19.40
CA ARG A 89 10.97 8.18 19.21
C ARG A 89 10.97 9.11 17.99
N SER A 90 9.95 8.91 17.15
CA SER A 90 9.29 9.86 16.23
C SER A 90 9.14 9.32 14.81
N THR A 91 8.20 8.39 14.65
CA THR A 91 7.54 8.04 13.39
C THR A 91 6.40 9.01 13.05
N GLU A 92 6.50 10.27 13.50
CA GLU A 92 5.44 11.27 13.31
C GLU A 92 5.93 12.36 12.35
N LYS A 93 5.77 12.09 11.04
CA LYS A 93 5.45 13.06 9.96
C LYS A 93 5.98 12.57 8.61
N CYS A 94 5.21 11.70 7.98
CA CYS A 94 4.96 11.81 6.54
C CYS A 94 3.53 11.37 6.20
N GLN A 95 2.61 11.61 7.14
CA GLN A 95 1.19 11.44 6.94
C GLN A 95 0.64 12.78 6.45
N ARG A 96 0.56 12.93 5.13
CA ARG A 96 -0.32 13.86 4.38
C ARG A 96 0.13 13.86 2.92
N LEU A 97 -0.27 12.84 2.17
CA LEU A 97 -0.43 12.90 0.70
C LEU A 97 -1.17 11.63 0.25
N ALA A 98 -2.33 11.37 0.85
CA ALA A 98 -3.25 10.31 0.43
C ALA A 98 -4.69 10.82 0.33
N HIS A 99 -4.87 12.08 -0.09
CA HIS A 99 -6.21 12.60 -0.39
C HIS A 99 -6.21 13.46 -1.66
N GLN A 100 -5.68 12.93 -2.76
CA GLN A 100 -5.93 13.52 -4.07
C GLN A 100 -5.75 12.51 -5.20
N LYS A 101 -6.62 11.49 -5.26
CA LYS A 101 -6.93 10.72 -6.48
C LYS A 101 -8.07 9.73 -6.22
N LYS A 102 -9.23 10.28 -5.87
CA LYS A 102 -10.54 9.67 -6.15
C LYS A 102 -11.37 10.80 -6.73
N LEU A 103 -11.55 10.76 -8.04
CA LEU A 103 -12.54 11.47 -8.89
C LEU A 103 -11.93 11.59 -10.30
N GLN A 104 -11.84 10.47 -10.99
CA GLN A 104 -12.09 10.35 -12.42
C GLN A 104 -12.78 9.01 -12.66
#